data_AF-A0A146MEM2-F1
#
_entry.id   AF-A0A146MEM2-F1
#
_cell.length_a   1.000
_cell.length_b   1.000
_cell.length_c   1.000
_cell.angle_alpha   90.00
_cell.angle_beta   90.00
_cell.angle_gamma   90.00
#
_symmetry.space_group_name_H-M   'P 1'
#
loop_
_entity.id
_entity.type
_entity.pdbx_description
1 polymer ?
#
loop_
_entity_poly.entity_id
_entity_poly.type
_entity_poly.pdbx_seq_one_letter_code
_entity_poly.pdbx_strand_id
1 'polypeptide(L)'
;LKLMSSTSPEGKALYQQWIIQDNRTIVHVLEDLSSCKASLDHLCELLPRLQPRYYSISSSPKLYPNTVHITAVVVEYDTPTGRLNKGVATTWLARKQPADGEVHTVPIFIRKSQFRLPTKAQTPIIMVGPGTGVAPFRGFIQERQFLKDDDKQVGETILYFGCRKKAA
;
A
#
# COMPACT_ATOMS: atom_id res chain seq x y z
N LEU A 1 4.26 20.19 24.01
CA LEU A 1 4.83 18.83 24.14
C LEU A 1 4.70 18.26 25.55
N LYS A 2 5.25 18.91 26.59
CA LYS A 2 5.21 18.41 27.99
C LYS A 2 3.85 17.88 28.48
N LEU A 3 2.77 18.62 28.20
CA LEU A 3 1.42 18.19 28.58
C LEU A 3 0.98 16.92 27.82
N MET A 4 1.17 16.89 26.49
CA MET A 4 0.81 15.74 25.64
C MET A 4 1.64 14.49 25.92
N SER A 5 2.86 14.64 26.45
CA SER A 5 3.71 13.52 26.87
C SER A 5 3.39 13.01 28.28
N SER A 6 2.48 13.66 29.01
CA SER A 6 2.10 13.24 30.36
C SER A 6 1.07 12.10 30.34
N THR A 7 0.91 11.44 31.48
CA THR A 7 -0.10 10.38 31.65
C THR A 7 -1.46 10.90 32.13
N SER A 8 -1.61 12.22 32.29
CA SER A 8 -2.87 12.83 32.75
C SER A 8 -3.99 12.65 31.72
N PRO A 9 -5.27 12.62 32.16
CA PRO A 9 -6.41 12.55 31.24
C PRO A 9 -6.39 13.66 30.18
N GLU A 10 -6.06 14.88 30.60
CA GLU A 10 -5.99 16.06 29.73
C GLU A 10 -4.86 15.94 28.72
N GLY A 11 -3.68 15.47 29.16
CA GLY A 11 -2.53 15.23 28.29
C GLY A 11 -2.82 14.19 27.21
N LYS A 12 -3.45 13.07 27.59
CA LYS A 12 -3.87 12.02 26.66
C LYS A 12 -4.93 12.51 25.68
N ALA A 13 -5.93 13.26 26.15
CA ALA A 13 -6.96 13.84 25.29
C ALA A 13 -6.36 14.81 24.26
N LEU A 14 -5.44 15.67 24.69
CA LEU A 14 -4.76 16.60 23.80
C LEU A 14 -3.88 15.88 22.77
N TYR A 15 -3.13 14.84 23.16
CA TYR A 15 -2.36 14.02 22.21
C TYR A 15 -3.27 13.36 21.18
N GLN A 16 -4.37 12.77 21.64
CA GLN A 16 -5.32 12.09 20.75
C GLN A 16 -5.90 13.05 19.72
N GLN A 17 -6.30 14.25 20.12
CA GLN A 17 -6.81 15.26 19.20
C GLN A 17 -5.68 15.78 18.29
N TRP A 18 -4.66 16.39 18.87
CA TRP A 18 -3.70 17.24 18.16
C TRP A 18 -2.67 16.44 17.35
N ILE A 19 -2.34 15.21 17.75
CA ILE A 19 -1.40 14.37 16.99
C ILE A 19 -2.16 13.37 16.11
N ILE A 20 -3.01 12.55 16.72
CA ILE A 20 -3.60 11.38 16.05
C ILE A 20 -4.73 11.79 15.10
N GLN A 21 -5.74 12.51 15.60
CA GLN A 21 -6.91 12.88 14.79
C GLN A 21 -6.58 13.96 13.76
N ASP A 22 -5.69 14.89 14.11
CA ASP A 22 -5.26 15.94 13.19
C ASP A 22 -4.17 15.47 12.19
N ASN A 23 -3.75 14.19 12.27
CA ASN A 23 -2.78 13.55 11.38
C ASN A 23 -1.44 14.31 11.26
N ARG A 24 -0.89 14.80 12.38
CA ARG A 24 0.36 15.54 12.38
C ARG A 24 1.58 14.63 12.24
N THR A 25 2.47 14.99 11.31
CA THR A 25 3.81 14.39 11.18
C THR A 25 4.79 15.13 12.10
N ILE A 26 6.00 14.58 12.28
CA ILE A 26 7.06 15.28 13.01
C ILE A 26 7.37 16.67 12.43
N VAL A 27 7.29 16.82 11.11
CA VAL A 27 7.50 18.12 10.44
C VAL A 27 6.41 19.11 10.86
N HIS A 28 5.14 18.70 10.85
CA HIS A 28 4.03 19.55 11.29
C HIS A 28 4.20 19.98 12.75
N VAL A 29 4.66 19.07 13.62
CA VAL A 29 4.89 19.38 15.03
C VAL A 29 5.99 20.42 15.22
N LEU A 30 7.09 20.33 14.48
CA LEU A 30 8.20 21.28 14.55
C LEU A 30 7.86 22.65 13.95
N GLU A 31 7.00 22.67 12.92
CA GLU A 31 6.46 23.91 12.34
C GLU A 31 5.51 24.62 13.32
N ASP A 32 4.54 23.89 13.89
CA ASP A 32 3.54 24.45 14.82
C ASP A 32 4.16 24.86 16.16
N LEU A 33 5.22 24.16 16.60
CA LEU A 33 5.92 24.44 17.85
C LEU A 33 7.34 24.95 17.57
N SER A 34 7.42 26.17 17.04
CA SER A 34 8.69 26.79 16.60
C SER A 34 9.78 26.90 17.69
N SER A 35 9.40 26.88 18.98
CA SER A 35 10.31 26.85 20.13
C SER A 35 10.95 25.47 20.38
N CYS A 36 10.41 24.40 19.78
CA CYS A 36 11.00 23.07 19.83
C CYS A 36 12.22 23.00 18.91
N LYS A 37 13.42 23.10 19.49
CA LYS A 37 14.71 23.01 18.78
C LYS A 37 15.44 21.72 19.15
N ALA A 38 14.83 20.58 18.82
CA ALA A 38 15.48 19.28 19.01
C ALA A 38 16.68 19.15 18.07
N SER A 39 17.78 18.54 18.57
CA SER A 39 18.94 18.25 17.74
C SER A 39 18.64 17.11 16.76
N LEU A 40 19.28 17.14 15.59
CA LEU A 40 18.99 16.18 14.51
C LEU A 40 19.35 14.74 14.90
N ASP A 41 20.48 14.55 15.58
CA ASP A 41 20.94 13.26 16.07
C ASP A 41 19.91 12.61 17.01
N HIS A 42 19.39 13.38 17.95
CA HIS A 42 18.39 12.88 18.89
C HIS A 42 17.04 12.62 18.19
N LEU A 43 16.65 13.44 17.20
CA LEU A 43 15.48 13.12 16.37
C LEU A 43 15.67 11.80 15.61
N CYS A 44 16.85 11.56 15.03
CA CYS A 44 17.16 10.32 14.32
C CYS A 44 17.14 9.10 15.25
N GLU A 45 17.53 9.27 16.52
CA GLU A 45 17.43 8.21 17.55
C GLU A 45 15.96 7.91 17.92
N LEU A 46 15.13 8.94 18.07
CA LEU A 46 13.74 8.79 18.52
C LEU A 46 12.78 8.31 17.43
N LEU A 47 13.04 8.64 16.16
CA LEU A 47 12.11 8.36 15.07
C LEU A 47 12.09 6.86 14.73
N PRO A 48 10.90 6.27 14.50
CA PRO A 48 10.80 4.88 14.11
C PRO A 48 11.43 4.64 12.74
N ARG A 49 12.01 3.45 12.56
CA ARG A 49 12.58 3.02 11.28
C ARG A 49 11.51 2.98 10.19
N LEU A 50 11.86 3.48 9.01
CA LEU A 50 11.01 3.39 7.83
C LEU A 50 10.80 1.92 7.43
N GLN A 51 9.55 1.47 7.47
CA GLN A 51 9.16 0.09 7.16
C GLN A 51 8.96 -0.14 5.65
N PRO A 52 9.21 -1.36 5.14
CA PRO A 52 8.80 -1.73 3.78
C PRO A 52 7.28 -1.73 3.66
N ARG A 53 6.78 -1.47 2.45
CA ARG A 53 5.34 -1.55 2.13
C ARG A 53 5.07 -2.79 1.29
N TYR A 54 4.08 -3.56 1.73
CA TYR A 54 3.68 -4.80 1.07
C TYR A 54 2.53 -4.53 0.10
N TYR A 55 2.60 -5.19 -1.06
CA TYR A 55 1.56 -5.18 -2.07
C TYR A 55 1.25 -6.61 -2.50
N SER A 56 -0.01 -6.89 -2.81
CA SER A 56 -0.38 -8.15 -3.46
C SER A 56 0.11 -8.13 -4.89
N ILE A 57 0.94 -9.12 -5.24
CA ILE A 57 1.42 -9.29 -6.62
C ILE A 57 0.21 -9.51 -7.52
N SER A 58 0.09 -8.71 -8.57
CA SER A 58 -1.04 -8.76 -9.51
C SER A 58 -0.73 -9.45 -10.83
N SER A 59 0.40 -10.15 -10.92
CA SER A 59 0.79 -11.02 -12.03
C SER A 59 0.85 -12.48 -11.64
N SER A 60 0.64 -13.36 -12.63
CA SER A 60 1.00 -14.78 -12.55
C SER A 60 2.45 -14.98 -13.01
N PRO A 61 3.25 -15.82 -12.32
CA PRO A 61 4.59 -16.18 -12.78
C PRO A 61 4.59 -17.15 -13.99
N LYS A 62 3.45 -17.79 -14.32
CA LYS A 62 3.33 -18.59 -15.55
C LYS A 62 3.28 -17.72 -16.79
N LEU A 63 2.67 -16.53 -16.68
CA LEU A 63 2.61 -15.56 -17.77
C LEU A 63 3.77 -14.54 -17.72
N TYR A 64 4.22 -14.16 -16.53
CA TYR A 64 5.26 -13.17 -16.31
C TYR A 64 6.34 -13.70 -15.34
N PRO A 65 7.23 -14.62 -15.78
CA PRO A 65 8.22 -15.26 -14.91
C PRO A 65 9.28 -14.30 -14.35
N ASN A 66 9.57 -13.23 -15.10
CA ASN A 66 10.64 -12.28 -14.79
C ASN A 66 10.11 -10.90 -14.35
N THR A 67 8.78 -10.74 -14.21
CA THR A 67 8.16 -9.44 -13.91
C THR A 67 7.13 -9.55 -12.81
N VAL A 68 7.25 -8.68 -11.80
CA VAL A 68 6.29 -8.57 -10.70
C VAL A 68 5.41 -7.35 -10.92
N HIS A 69 4.10 -7.56 -10.97
CA HIS A 69 3.14 -6.47 -11.16
C HIS A 69 2.56 -6.06 -9.80
N ILE A 70 2.33 -4.76 -9.62
CA ILE A 70 1.69 -4.18 -8.44
C ILE A 70 0.46 -3.40 -8.89
N THR A 71 -0.62 -3.50 -8.11
CA THR A 71 -1.80 -2.66 -8.26
C THR A 71 -2.02 -1.92 -6.95
N ALA A 72 -1.86 -0.60 -6.97
CA ALA A 72 -1.91 0.24 -5.78
C ALA A 72 -2.69 1.52 -6.05
N VAL A 73 -3.23 2.11 -4.99
CA VAL A 73 -3.85 3.44 -5.02
C VAL A 73 -2.85 4.46 -4.46
N VAL A 74 -2.70 5.60 -5.12
CA VAL A 74 -1.92 6.72 -4.58
C VAL A 74 -2.62 7.23 -3.34
N VAL A 75 -1.87 7.35 -2.23
CA VAL A 75 -2.41 7.83 -0.96
C VAL A 75 -2.03 9.30 -0.85
N GLU A 76 -3.02 10.17 -0.93
CA GLU A 76 -2.87 11.61 -0.83
C GLU A 76 -4.18 12.16 -0.25
N TYR A 77 -4.09 12.96 0.81
CA TYR A 77 -5.26 13.49 1.51
C TYR A 77 -4.92 14.77 2.27
N ASP A 78 -5.92 15.65 2.38
CA ASP A 78 -5.85 16.81 3.27
C ASP A 78 -6.09 16.37 4.72
N THR A 79 -5.21 16.81 5.60
CA THR A 79 -5.37 16.66 7.05
C THR A 79 -6.44 17.63 7.56
N PRO A 80 -7.03 17.40 8.74
CA PRO A 80 -7.93 18.36 9.37
C PRO A 80 -7.32 19.76 9.60
N THR A 81 -5.98 19.86 9.56
CA THR A 81 -5.24 21.12 9.70
C THR A 81 -5.06 21.88 8.37
N GLY A 82 -5.63 21.38 7.27
CA GLY A 82 -5.48 21.98 5.94
C GLY A 82 -4.15 21.70 5.25
N ARG A 83 -3.31 20.83 5.82
CA ARG A 83 -2.04 20.38 5.21
C ARG A 83 -2.25 19.13 4.38
N LEU A 84 -1.47 18.98 3.31
CA LEU A 84 -1.50 17.83 2.42
C LEU A 84 -0.54 16.73 2.86
N ASN A 85 -1.07 15.57 3.24
CA ASN A 85 -0.28 14.38 3.56
C ASN A 85 -0.18 13.43 2.36
N LYS A 86 1.05 12.94 2.11
CA LYS A 86 1.38 12.03 1.01
C LYS A 86 1.88 10.70 1.54
N GLY A 87 1.29 9.60 1.05
CA GLY A 87 1.76 8.26 1.34
C GLY A 87 3.12 8.02 0.71
N VAL A 88 4.13 7.76 1.55
CA VAL A 88 5.54 7.66 1.13
C VAL A 88 5.73 6.69 -0.02
N ALA A 89 5.34 5.42 0.13
CA ALA A 89 5.61 4.38 -0.88
C ALA A 89 4.81 4.59 -2.18
N THR A 90 3.53 4.95 -2.09
CA THR A 90 2.66 5.04 -3.27
C THR A 90 2.94 6.29 -4.09
N THR A 91 3.24 7.43 -3.47
CA THR A 91 3.67 8.63 -4.20
C THR A 91 5.09 8.51 -4.74
N TRP A 92 5.98 7.80 -4.04
CA TRP A 92 7.32 7.48 -4.56
C TRP A 92 7.24 6.58 -5.80
N LEU A 93 6.42 5.51 -5.77
CA LEU A 93 6.20 4.64 -6.93
C LEU A 93 5.51 5.37 -8.09
N ALA A 94 4.54 6.25 -7.82
CA ALA A 94 3.83 7.00 -8.87
C ALA A 94 4.76 7.91 -9.70
N ARG A 95 5.90 8.31 -9.14
CA ARG A 95 6.94 9.12 -9.81
C ARG A 95 7.93 8.27 -10.60
N LYS A 96 7.92 6.94 -10.45
CA LYS A 96 8.82 6.02 -11.15
C LYS A 96 8.15 5.56 -12.46
N GLN A 97 7.85 6.51 -13.33
CA GLN A 97 7.25 6.21 -14.63
C GLN A 97 8.35 5.90 -15.64
N PRO A 98 8.27 4.79 -16.42
CA PRO A 98 9.28 4.43 -17.41
C PRO A 98 9.43 5.39 -18.62
N ALA A 99 9.01 6.65 -18.47
CA ALA A 99 9.20 7.69 -19.48
C ALA A 99 10.68 8.14 -19.48
N ASP A 100 11.11 8.74 -20.59
CA ASP A 100 12.39 9.46 -20.70
C ASP A 100 13.66 8.62 -20.72
N GLY A 101 13.57 7.31 -20.96
CA GLY A 101 14.75 6.43 -21.11
C GLY A 101 15.55 6.22 -19.82
N GLU A 102 15.06 6.75 -18.69
CA GLU A 102 15.67 6.54 -17.38
C GLU A 102 15.32 5.16 -16.81
N VAL A 103 16.34 4.44 -16.35
CA VAL A 103 16.15 3.17 -15.64
C VAL A 103 15.86 3.45 -14.17
N HIS A 104 14.60 3.25 -13.79
CA HIS A 104 14.16 3.36 -12.41
C HIS A 104 14.28 2.03 -11.66
N THR A 105 15.06 2.01 -10.58
CA THR A 105 15.21 0.83 -9.73
C THR A 105 14.35 0.91 -8.46
N VAL A 106 13.77 -0.22 -8.07
CA VAL A 106 12.98 -0.36 -6.83
C VAL A 106 13.54 -1.54 -6.02
N PRO A 107 14.06 -1.31 -4.79
CA PRO A 107 14.47 -2.40 -3.91
C PRO A 107 13.25 -3.21 -3.46
N ILE A 108 13.21 -4.49 -3.81
CA ILE A 108 12.09 -5.39 -3.48
C ILE A 108 12.58 -6.70 -2.87
N PHE A 109 11.66 -7.39 -2.19
CA PHE A 109 11.79 -8.78 -1.80
C PHE A 109 10.40 -9.44 -1.84
N ILE A 110 10.36 -10.77 -1.99
CA ILE A 110 9.11 -11.52 -2.06
C ILE A 110 8.84 -12.20 -0.72
N ARG A 111 7.67 -11.94 -0.14
CA ARG A 111 7.17 -12.64 1.05
C ARG A 111 6.11 -13.66 0.64
N LYS A 112 6.39 -14.95 0.81
CA LYS A 112 5.42 -16.03 0.53
C LYS A 112 4.17 -15.86 1.42
N SER A 113 2.99 -16.03 0.84
CA SER A 113 1.72 -16.11 1.58
C SER A 113 1.07 -17.49 1.45
N GLN A 114 -0.06 -17.72 2.09
CA GLN A 114 -0.90 -18.91 1.89
C GLN A 114 -2.06 -18.66 0.90
N PHE A 115 -2.21 -17.43 0.39
CA PHE A 115 -3.25 -17.08 -0.59
C PHE A 115 -2.87 -17.66 -1.96
N ARG A 116 -3.44 -18.81 -2.30
CA ARG A 116 -3.11 -19.58 -3.51
C ARG A 116 -4.38 -20.10 -4.18
N LEU A 117 -4.24 -20.41 -5.47
CA LEU A 117 -5.23 -21.21 -6.18
C LEU A 117 -5.28 -22.63 -5.61
N PRO A 118 -6.42 -23.32 -5.71
CA PRO A 118 -6.50 -24.75 -5.42
C PRO A 118 -5.49 -25.55 -6.25
N THR A 119 -4.98 -26.64 -5.68
CA THR A 119 -4.01 -27.53 -6.36
C THR A 119 -4.58 -28.12 -7.65
N LYS A 120 -5.88 -28.45 -7.66
CA LYS A 120 -6.58 -28.97 -8.85
C LYS A 120 -7.18 -27.82 -9.64
N ALA A 121 -6.78 -27.67 -10.90
CA ALA A 121 -7.27 -26.61 -11.78
C ALA A 121 -8.78 -26.69 -12.04
N GLN A 122 -9.40 -27.87 -11.92
CA GLN A 122 -10.83 -28.10 -12.11
C GLN A 122 -11.70 -27.59 -10.94
N THR A 123 -11.12 -27.34 -9.77
CA THR A 123 -11.87 -26.85 -8.61
C THR A 123 -12.40 -25.43 -8.88
N PRO A 124 -13.72 -25.17 -8.83
CA PRO A 124 -14.25 -23.82 -9.02
C PRO A 124 -13.65 -22.81 -8.03
N ILE A 125 -13.51 -21.55 -8.44
CA ILE A 125 -13.11 -20.46 -7.55
C ILE A 125 -14.08 -19.29 -7.61
N ILE A 126 -14.35 -18.72 -6.43
CA ILE A 126 -15.09 -17.48 -6.26
C ILE A 126 -14.12 -16.45 -5.69
N MET A 127 -13.99 -15.33 -6.37
CA MET A 127 -13.09 -14.23 -6.02
C MET A 127 -13.93 -13.00 -5.70
N VAL A 128 -13.69 -12.35 -4.57
CA VAL A 128 -14.40 -11.14 -4.15
C VAL A 128 -13.37 -10.08 -3.80
N GLY A 129 -13.25 -9.04 -4.64
CA GLY A 129 -12.18 -8.06 -4.54
C GLY A 129 -12.53 -6.69 -5.11
N PRO A 130 -13.22 -5.82 -4.35
CA PRO A 130 -13.50 -4.46 -4.79
C PRO A 130 -12.24 -3.56 -4.76
N GLY A 131 -12.19 -2.57 -5.65
CA GLY A 131 -11.08 -1.61 -5.74
C GLY A 131 -9.72 -2.29 -5.94
N THR A 132 -8.71 -1.88 -5.17
CA THR A 132 -7.37 -2.50 -5.20
C THR A 132 -7.36 -3.94 -4.69
N GLY A 133 -8.45 -4.42 -4.07
CA GLY A 133 -8.63 -5.83 -3.70
C GLY A 133 -8.62 -6.79 -4.89
N VAL A 134 -8.78 -6.28 -6.12
CA VAL A 134 -8.66 -7.08 -7.36
C VAL A 134 -7.22 -7.54 -7.65
N ALA A 135 -6.21 -6.92 -7.02
CA ALA A 135 -4.79 -7.13 -7.32
C ALA A 135 -4.39 -8.61 -7.44
N PRO A 136 -4.51 -9.47 -6.40
CA PRO A 136 -4.10 -10.86 -6.51
C PRO A 136 -4.96 -11.67 -7.48
N PHE A 137 -6.23 -11.28 -7.66
CA PHE A 137 -7.16 -11.97 -8.55
C PHE A 137 -6.82 -11.77 -10.02
N ARG A 138 -6.22 -10.64 -10.40
CA ARG A 138 -5.62 -10.48 -11.73
C ARG A 138 -4.58 -11.57 -12.00
N GLY A 139 -3.71 -11.86 -11.02
CA GLY A 139 -2.73 -12.95 -11.12
C GLY A 139 -3.39 -14.33 -11.20
N PHE A 140 -4.43 -14.58 -10.41
CA PHE A 140 -5.17 -15.86 -10.46
C PHE A 140 -5.86 -16.08 -11.80
N ILE A 141 -6.49 -15.05 -12.36
CA ILE A 141 -7.13 -15.11 -13.67
C ILE A 141 -6.09 -15.36 -14.77
N GLN A 142 -4.93 -14.70 -14.70
CA GLN A 142 -3.82 -14.96 -15.64
C GLN A 142 -3.32 -16.40 -15.57
N GLU A 143 -3.12 -16.95 -14.37
CA GLU A 143 -2.70 -18.35 -14.19
C GLU A 143 -3.74 -19.30 -14.79
N ARG A 144 -5.03 -19.05 -14.54
CA ARG A 144 -6.12 -19.86 -15.07
C ARG A 144 -6.28 -19.75 -16.57
N GLN A 145 -6.07 -18.57 -17.14
CA GLN A 145 -6.08 -18.37 -18.58
C GLN A 145 -4.93 -19.15 -19.22
N PHE A 146 -3.71 -19.04 -18.69
CA PHE A 146 -2.56 -19.79 -19.15
C PHE A 146 -2.82 -21.32 -19.17
N LEU A 147 -3.49 -21.86 -18.15
CA LEU A 147 -3.84 -23.28 -18.13
C LEU A 147 -4.88 -23.65 -19.19
N LYS A 148 -5.87 -22.78 -19.44
CA LYS A 148 -6.85 -22.99 -20.52
C LYS A 148 -6.19 -22.98 -21.90
N ASP A 149 -5.25 -22.06 -22.11
CA ASP A 149 -4.50 -21.92 -23.37
C ASP A 149 -3.58 -23.12 -23.63
N ASP A 150 -3.18 -23.83 -22.57
CA ASP A 150 -2.40 -25.08 -22.59
C ASP A 150 -3.30 -26.34 -22.60
N ASP A 151 -4.53 -26.21 -23.12
CA ASP A 151 -5.56 -27.27 -23.26
C ASP A 151 -5.92 -28.02 -21.96
N LYS A 152 -5.68 -27.42 -20.79
CA LYS A 152 -6.07 -28.02 -19.50
C LYS A 152 -7.51 -27.67 -19.15
N GLN A 153 -8.21 -28.64 -18.58
CA GLN A 153 -9.54 -28.40 -18.02
C GLN A 153 -9.45 -27.49 -16.79
N VAL A 154 -10.10 -26.34 -16.84
CA VAL A 154 -10.14 -25.35 -15.74
C VAL A 154 -11.58 -25.18 -15.26
N GLY A 155 -11.75 -25.23 -13.94
CA GLY A 155 -13.06 -25.06 -13.29
C GLY A 155 -13.61 -23.65 -13.44
N GLU A 156 -14.87 -23.49 -13.03
CA GLU A 156 -15.54 -22.19 -13.04
C GLU A 156 -14.74 -21.13 -12.26
N THR A 157 -14.72 -19.91 -12.79
CA THR A 157 -13.91 -18.79 -12.27
C THR A 157 -14.76 -17.54 -12.24
N ILE A 158 -15.28 -17.21 -11.06
CA ILE A 158 -16.20 -16.07 -10.86
C ILE A 158 -15.46 -14.96 -10.12
N LEU A 159 -15.57 -13.74 -10.61
CA LEU A 159 -15.08 -12.52 -9.95
C LEU A 159 -16.24 -11.58 -9.63
N TYR A 160 -16.39 -11.25 -8.35
CA TYR A 160 -17.20 -10.14 -7.88
C TYR A 160 -16.29 -8.92 -7.66
N PHE A 161 -16.41 -7.94 -8.57
CA PHE A 161 -15.67 -6.69 -8.54
C PHE A 161 -16.59 -5.51 -8.24
N GLY A 162 -16.04 -4.47 -7.61
CA GLY A 162 -16.76 -3.24 -7.30
C GLY A 162 -15.86 -2.01 -7.37
N CYS A 163 -16.37 -0.92 -7.94
CA CYS A 163 -15.72 0.37 -8.01
C CYS A 163 -16.76 1.50 -7.96
N ARG A 164 -16.33 2.76 -7.79
CA ARG A 164 -17.25 3.91 -7.64
C ARG A 164 -18.04 4.21 -8.91
N LYS A 165 -17.38 4.15 -10.07
CA LYS A 165 -17.94 4.45 -11.40
C LYS A 165 -17.29 3.52 -12.41
N LYS A 166 -18.01 3.16 -13.48
CA LYS A 166 -17.44 2.44 -14.62
C LYS A 166 -16.32 3.27 -15.25
N ALA A 167 -15.31 2.62 -15.82
CA ALA A 167 -14.33 3.31 -16.65
C ALA A 167 -15.03 3.95 -17.85
N ALA A 168 -14.64 5.17 -18.19
CA ALA A 168 -15.11 5.88 -19.37
C ALA A 168 -14.51 5.28 -20.64
#